data_AF-A0A7S0I8L6-F1
#
_entry.id   AF-A0A7S0I8L6-F1
#
_cell.length_a   1.000
_cell.length_b   1.000
_cell.length_c   1.000
_cell.angle_alpha   90.00
_cell.angle_beta   90.00
_cell.angle_gamma   90.00
#
_symmetry.space_group_name_H-M   'P 1'
#
loop_
_entity.id
_entity.type
_entity.pdbx_description
1 polymer ?
#
loop_
_entity_poly.entity_id
_entity_poly.type
_entity_poly.pdbx_seq_one_letter_code
_entity_poly.pdbx_strand_id
1 'polypeptide(L)'
;MIFEVQDLAVASPATVSRCGMVYVQPSLLGWRPVMVSWLDTLPPGVTETHKEQITALFDWLVPPCLRVATKICKMPQPMQEINLAQSLMRLFDSLLDEFKDPATIESMKEALVSVWIDSLFLFSLVWSIGASVDEEGRAKFDSYLRRLMFNDVPEELTMWMTPGLKGQGKIKCKPFPSGTEEAPETVNDFC
;
A
#
# COMPACT_ATOMS: atom_id res chain seq x y z
N MET A 1 24.41 18.77 20.98
CA MET A 1 22.93 18.83 21.00
C MET A 1 22.45 18.66 19.58
N ILE A 2 21.49 17.78 19.34
CA ILE A 2 20.85 17.56 18.03
C ILE A 2 19.35 17.82 18.21
N PHE A 3 18.73 18.50 17.25
CA PHE A 3 17.28 18.75 17.24
C PHE A 3 16.80 18.81 15.78
N GLU A 4 15.58 18.33 15.55
CA GLU A 4 14.93 18.29 14.23
C GLU A 4 13.99 19.49 14.08
N VAL A 5 14.05 20.17 12.93
CA VAL A 5 13.15 21.28 12.59
C VAL A 5 12.61 21.07 11.19
N GLN A 6 11.34 21.41 10.97
CA GLN A 6 10.70 21.28 9.67
C GLN A 6 11.21 22.33 8.67
N ASP A 7 11.40 23.57 9.13
CA ASP A 7 11.94 24.65 8.32
C ASP A 7 12.74 25.66 9.17
N LEU A 8 13.54 26.48 8.48
CA LEU A 8 14.34 27.56 9.06
C LEU A 8 13.83 28.94 8.63
N ALA A 9 12.59 29.05 8.15
CA ALA A 9 12.08 30.26 7.51
C ALA A 9 12.06 31.48 8.45
N VAL A 10 11.95 31.23 9.75
CA VAL A 10 11.89 32.27 10.81
C VAL A 10 13.21 32.44 11.56
N ALA A 11 14.25 31.68 11.22
CA ALA A 11 15.53 31.73 11.92
C ALA A 11 16.41 32.86 11.36
N SER A 12 17.01 33.67 12.25
CA SER A 12 17.95 34.70 11.80
C SER A 12 19.27 34.07 11.33
N PRO A 13 19.91 34.56 10.26
CA PRO A 13 21.22 34.07 9.79
C PRO A 13 22.30 34.07 10.89
N ALA A 14 22.22 35.03 11.82
CA ALA A 14 23.14 35.13 12.95
C ALA A 14 23.02 33.93 13.91
N THR A 15 21.81 33.40 14.12
CA THR A 15 21.55 32.27 15.00
C THR A 15 22.02 30.94 14.39
N VAL A 16 21.75 30.74 13.10
CA VAL A 16 22.06 29.48 12.40
C VAL A 16 23.54 29.37 11.98
N SER A 17 24.28 30.48 11.92
CA SER A 17 25.71 30.48 11.53
C SER A 17 26.64 29.74 12.50
N ARG A 18 26.18 29.50 13.74
CA ARG A 18 26.96 28.82 14.79
C ARG A 18 26.63 27.33 14.91
N CYS A 19 25.74 26.81 14.05
CA CYS A 19 25.28 25.42 14.06
C CYS A 19 25.71 24.70 12.78
N GLY A 20 26.06 23.42 12.89
CA GLY A 20 26.20 22.54 11.73
C GLY A 20 24.81 22.14 11.23
N MET A 21 24.49 22.50 9.98
CA MET A 21 23.19 22.18 9.37
C MET A 21 23.31 20.98 8.44
N VAL A 22 22.45 19.99 8.66
CA VAL A 22 22.30 18.82 7.78
C VAL A 22 20.93 18.90 7.13
N TYR A 23 20.91 19.11 5.81
CA TYR A 23 19.66 19.15 5.04
C TYR A 23 19.29 17.74 4.59
N VAL A 24 18.13 17.27 5.03
CA VAL A 24 17.56 15.99 4.58
C VAL A 24 16.40 16.31 3.65
N GLN A 25 16.52 15.92 2.38
CA GLN A 25 15.44 16.11 1.42
C GLN A 25 14.39 15.00 1.61
N PRO A 26 13.11 15.32 1.88
CA PRO A 26 12.08 14.30 2.10
C PRO A 26 11.88 13.37 0.91
N SER A 27 12.15 13.83 -0.31
CA SER A 27 12.06 13.00 -1.53
C SER A 27 13.15 11.93 -1.63
N LEU A 28 14.23 12.04 -0.84
CA LEU A 28 15.24 10.99 -0.74
C LEU A 28 14.79 9.84 0.17
N LEU A 29 13.89 10.12 1.11
CA LEU A 29 13.31 9.13 2.00
C LEU A 29 11.94 8.71 1.46
N GLY A 30 11.95 7.73 0.57
CA GLY A 30 10.72 7.17 -0.01
C GLY A 30 9.89 6.39 1.01
N TRP A 31 8.72 5.92 0.58
CA TRP A 31 7.88 5.01 1.36
C TRP A 31 8.49 3.60 1.51
N ARG A 32 9.35 3.19 0.57
CA ARG A 32 9.88 1.82 0.49
C ARG A 32 10.75 1.41 1.69
N PRO A 33 11.72 2.23 2.17
CA PRO A 33 12.47 1.91 3.39
C PRO A 33 11.59 1.75 4.63
N VAL A 34 10.51 2.53 4.73
CA VAL A 34 9.54 2.41 5.83
C VAL A 34 8.79 1.09 5.74
N MET A 35 8.36 0.70 4.53
CA MET A 35 7.72 -0.59 4.29
C MET A 35 8.64 -1.76 4.66
N VAL A 36 9.91 -1.72 4.23
CA VAL A 36 10.90 -2.76 4.58
C VAL A 36 11.05 -2.89 6.09
N SER A 37 11.20 -1.77 6.81
CA SER A 37 11.30 -1.80 8.27
C SER A 37 10.02 -2.29 8.95
N TRP A 38 8.85 -2.05 8.36
CA TRP A 38 7.57 -2.49 8.89
C TRP A 38 7.33 -3.99 8.67
N LEU A 39 7.84 -4.59 7.58
CA LEU A 39 7.77 -6.04 7.37
C LEU A 39 8.41 -6.84 8.52
N ASP A 40 9.44 -6.28 9.16
CA ASP A 40 10.10 -6.88 10.32
C ASP A 40 9.26 -6.79 11.61
N THR A 41 8.23 -5.94 11.63
CA THR A 41 7.32 -5.77 12.77
C THR A 41 6.06 -6.63 12.67
N LEU A 42 5.87 -7.33 11.55
CA LEU A 42 4.69 -8.16 11.29
C LEU A 42 4.61 -9.37 12.25
N PRO A 43 3.38 -9.87 12.52
CA PRO A 43 3.18 -10.97 13.45
C PRO A 43 3.83 -12.29 12.97
N PRO A 44 4.15 -13.21 13.89
CA PRO A 44 4.91 -14.42 13.58
C PRO A 44 4.19 -15.39 12.63
N GLY A 45 2.86 -15.30 12.50
CA GLY A 45 2.10 -16.08 11.51
C GLY A 45 2.33 -15.65 10.06
N VAL A 46 2.98 -14.50 9.83
CA VAL A 46 3.37 -14.04 8.49
C VAL A 46 4.73 -14.63 8.14
N THR A 47 4.71 -15.75 7.41
CA THR A 47 5.91 -16.40 6.85
C THR A 47 6.66 -15.51 5.86
N GLU A 48 7.91 -15.84 5.57
CA GLU A 48 8.73 -15.10 4.60
C GLU A 48 8.09 -15.07 3.21
N THR A 49 7.42 -16.15 2.79
CA THR A 49 6.67 -16.17 1.51
C THR A 49 5.53 -15.15 1.49
N HIS A 50 4.84 -14.96 2.61
CA HIS A 50 3.82 -13.92 2.73
C HIS A 50 4.43 -12.51 2.69
N LYS A 51 5.60 -12.30 3.30
CA LYS A 51 6.32 -11.01 3.21
C LYS A 51 6.77 -10.70 1.79
N GLU A 52 7.23 -11.68 1.02
CA GLU A 52 7.55 -11.53 -0.40
C GLU A 52 6.31 -11.15 -1.22
N GLN A 53 5.17 -11.80 -0.97
CA GLN A 53 3.89 -11.46 -1.60
C GLN A 53 3.47 -10.02 -1.28
N ILE A 54 3.52 -9.62 0.00
CA ILE A 54 3.21 -8.25 0.43
C ILE A 54 4.15 -7.26 -0.26
N THR A 55 5.45 -7.53 -0.27
CA THR A 55 6.46 -6.68 -0.95
C THR A 55 6.12 -6.48 -2.42
N ALA A 56 5.75 -7.56 -3.13
CA ALA A 56 5.37 -7.49 -4.54
C ALA A 56 4.10 -6.65 -4.76
N LEU A 57 3.09 -6.76 -3.89
CA LEU A 57 1.88 -5.94 -3.93
C LEU A 57 2.20 -4.45 -3.74
N PHE A 58 3.07 -4.13 -2.77
CA PHE A 58 3.53 -2.76 -2.53
C PHE A 58 4.28 -2.21 -3.75
N ASP A 59 5.30 -2.90 -4.24
CA ASP A 59 6.12 -2.46 -5.37
C ASP A 59 5.31 -2.35 -6.69
N TRP A 60 4.19 -3.09 -6.82
CA TRP A 60 3.30 -3.04 -7.99
C TRP A 60 2.22 -1.95 -7.90
N LEU A 61 1.44 -1.92 -6.82
CA LEU A 61 0.22 -1.09 -6.74
C LEU A 61 0.44 0.27 -6.09
N VAL A 62 1.38 0.40 -5.16
CA VAL A 62 1.54 1.65 -4.40
C VAL A 62 2.07 2.80 -5.27
N PRO A 63 3.11 2.64 -6.11
CA PRO A 63 3.56 3.72 -6.99
C PRO A 63 2.48 4.31 -7.90
N PRO A 64 1.71 3.52 -8.69
CA PRO A 64 0.67 4.08 -9.54
C PRO A 64 -0.49 4.67 -8.72
N CYS A 65 -0.89 4.03 -7.61
CA CYS A 65 -1.99 4.55 -6.77
C CYS A 65 -1.63 5.90 -6.12
N LEU A 66 -0.39 6.06 -5.64
CA LEU A 66 0.08 7.34 -5.12
C LEU A 66 0.05 8.44 -6.20
N ARG A 67 0.35 8.10 -7.45
CA ARG A 67 0.30 9.05 -8.57
C ARG A 67 -1.12 9.43 -8.95
N VAL A 68 -2.03 8.45 -9.01
CA VAL A 68 -3.46 8.74 -9.23
C VAL A 68 -3.97 9.68 -8.15
N ALA A 69 -3.66 9.42 -6.87
CA ALA A 69 -4.09 10.26 -5.77
C ALA A 69 -3.49 11.67 -5.82
N THR A 70 -2.18 11.81 -6.06
CA THR A 70 -1.46 13.09 -5.93
C THR A 70 -1.45 13.95 -7.20
N LYS A 71 -1.60 13.36 -8.39
CA LYS A 71 -1.47 14.06 -9.68
C LYS A 71 -2.75 14.11 -10.50
N ILE A 72 -3.61 13.10 -10.40
CA ILE A 72 -4.83 12.98 -11.20
C ILE A 72 -6.05 13.43 -10.40
N CYS A 73 -6.12 13.01 -9.14
CA CYS A 73 -7.21 13.36 -8.24
C CYS A 73 -6.88 14.63 -7.45
N LYS A 74 -7.93 15.25 -6.90
CA LYS A 74 -7.77 16.38 -5.98
C LYS A 74 -7.73 15.83 -4.56
N MET A 75 -6.68 16.20 -3.83
CA MET A 75 -6.57 15.89 -2.41
C MET A 75 -7.02 17.11 -1.59
N PRO A 76 -8.10 17.01 -0.80
CA PRO A 76 -8.55 18.11 0.07
C PRO A 76 -7.49 18.53 1.09
N GLN A 77 -6.73 17.55 1.59
CA GLN A 77 -5.59 17.75 2.46
C GLN A 77 -4.32 17.24 1.75
N PRO A 78 -3.38 18.12 1.40
CA PRO A 78 -2.09 17.69 0.84
C PRO A 78 -1.33 16.82 1.86
N MET A 79 -1.00 15.59 1.46
CA MET A 79 -0.22 14.65 2.28
C MET A 79 1.02 14.22 1.52
N GLN A 80 2.09 13.91 2.26
CA GLN A 80 3.30 13.32 1.70
C GLN A 80 3.04 11.85 1.36
N GLU A 81 3.66 11.34 0.29
CA GLU A 81 3.53 9.95 -0.15
C GLU A 81 3.87 8.94 0.96
N ILE A 82 4.87 9.26 1.79
CA ILE A 82 5.26 8.46 2.95
C ILE A 82 4.15 8.33 4.00
N ASN A 83 3.36 9.39 4.20
CA ASN A 83 2.24 9.38 5.16
C ASN A 83 1.07 8.54 4.63
N LEU A 84 0.80 8.63 3.32
CA LEU A 84 -0.20 7.80 2.65
C LEU A 84 0.16 6.31 2.75
N ALA A 85 1.43 5.96 2.48
CA ALA A 85 1.91 4.59 2.62
C ALA A 85 1.91 4.11 4.08
N GLN A 86 2.24 4.97 5.06
CA GLN A 86 2.11 4.64 6.47
C GLN A 86 0.66 4.38 6.90
N SER A 87 -0.30 5.15 6.37
CA SER A 87 -1.72 4.90 6.62
C SER A 87 -2.16 3.54 6.08
N LEU A 88 -1.67 3.16 4.89
CA LEU A 88 -1.88 1.83 4.32
C LEU A 88 -1.33 0.73 5.22
N MET A 89 -0.06 0.84 5.64
CA MET A 89 0.60 -0.14 6.51
C MET A 89 -0.12 -0.32 7.85
N ARG A 90 -0.53 0.80 8.50
CA ARG A 90 -1.24 0.75 9.78
C ARG A 90 -2.61 0.09 9.66
N LEU A 91 -3.36 0.38 8.60
CA LEU A 91 -4.67 -0.23 8.39
C LEU A 91 -4.52 -1.72 8.08
N PHE A 92 -3.56 -2.08 7.24
CA PHE A 92 -3.28 -3.48 6.93
C PHE A 92 -2.84 -4.27 8.16
N ASP A 93 -1.93 -3.72 8.98
CA ASP A 93 -1.50 -4.32 10.24
C ASP A 93 -2.67 -4.58 11.20
N SER A 94 -3.62 -3.63 11.31
CA SER A 94 -4.81 -3.82 12.15
C SER A 94 -5.75 -4.93 11.66
N LEU A 95 -5.68 -5.31 10.38
CA LEU A 95 -6.50 -6.38 9.80
C LEU A 95 -5.80 -7.74 9.85
N LEU A 96 -4.52 -7.78 10.23
CA LEU A 96 -3.74 -9.01 10.39
C LEU A 96 -3.82 -9.59 11.81
N ASP A 97 -4.82 -9.21 12.61
CA ASP A 97 -4.97 -9.70 13.99
C ASP A 97 -5.03 -11.23 14.09
N GLU A 98 -5.66 -11.91 13.14
CA GLU A 98 -5.73 -13.38 13.08
C GLU A 98 -4.37 -14.03 12.79
N PHE A 99 -3.42 -13.30 12.21
CA PHE A 99 -2.06 -13.78 11.95
C PHE A 99 -1.15 -13.71 13.19
N LYS A 100 -1.63 -13.15 14.31
CA LYS A 100 -0.91 -13.16 15.60
C LYS A 100 -0.85 -14.55 16.21
N ASP A 101 -1.84 -15.40 15.94
CA ASP A 101 -1.85 -16.80 16.38
C ASP A 101 -1.37 -17.74 15.25
N PRO A 102 -0.16 -18.30 15.33
CA PRO A 102 0.39 -19.15 14.28
C PRO A 102 -0.41 -20.45 14.08
N ALA A 103 -1.08 -20.96 15.12
CA ALA A 103 -1.88 -22.18 15.02
C ALA A 103 -3.10 -22.02 14.09
N THR A 104 -3.70 -20.83 14.08
CA THR A 104 -4.84 -20.51 13.20
C THR A 104 -4.41 -20.50 11.74
N ILE A 105 -3.24 -19.93 11.42
CA ILE A 105 -2.73 -19.88 10.03
C ILE A 105 -2.29 -21.25 9.53
N GLU A 106 -1.62 -22.06 10.36
CA GLU A 106 -1.21 -23.42 9.98
C GLU A 106 -2.39 -24.36 9.69
N SER A 107 -3.55 -24.10 10.29
CA SER A 107 -4.78 -24.87 10.03
C SER A 107 -5.42 -24.56 8.68
N MET A 108 -5.09 -23.41 8.08
CA MET A 108 -5.66 -22.93 6.83
C MET A 108 -4.85 -23.41 5.61
N LYS A 109 -5.52 -23.54 4.46
CA LYS A 109 -4.81 -23.82 3.20
C LYS A 109 -4.00 -22.58 2.79
N GLU A 110 -2.72 -22.75 2.47
CA GLU A 110 -1.85 -21.65 2.03
C GLU A 110 -2.46 -20.80 0.90
N ALA A 111 -3.13 -21.44 -0.06
CA ALA A 111 -3.79 -20.71 -1.15
C ALA A 111 -4.92 -19.78 -0.69
N LEU A 112 -5.61 -20.10 0.41
CA LEU A 112 -6.62 -19.23 1.01
C LEU A 112 -5.96 -18.06 1.74
N VAL A 113 -4.86 -18.33 2.46
CA VAL A 113 -4.09 -17.31 3.17
C VAL A 113 -3.53 -16.26 2.20
N SER A 114 -2.98 -16.69 1.05
CA SER A 114 -2.53 -15.76 0.01
C SER A 114 -3.66 -14.87 -0.52
N VAL A 115 -4.83 -15.43 -0.85
CA VAL A 115 -5.98 -14.65 -1.34
C VAL A 115 -6.50 -13.68 -0.27
N TRP A 116 -6.44 -14.10 0.99
CA TRP A 116 -6.84 -13.25 2.10
C TRP A 116 -5.91 -12.06 2.27
N ILE A 117 -4.59 -12.27 2.22
CA ILE A 117 -3.59 -11.20 2.21
C ILE A 117 -3.83 -10.22 1.07
N ASP A 118 -4.06 -10.71 -0.15
CA ASP A 118 -4.36 -9.86 -1.32
C ASP A 118 -5.62 -9.01 -1.08
N SER A 119 -6.66 -9.61 -0.52
CA SER A 119 -7.94 -8.96 -0.24
C SER A 119 -7.82 -7.90 0.85
N LEU A 120 -7.12 -8.22 1.95
CA LEU A 120 -6.83 -7.28 3.04
C LEU A 120 -5.98 -6.11 2.54
N PHE A 121 -5.01 -6.38 1.66
CA PHE A 121 -4.17 -5.35 1.07
C PHE A 121 -4.99 -4.38 0.21
N LEU A 122 -5.82 -4.90 -0.69
CA LEU A 122 -6.68 -4.07 -1.55
C LEU A 122 -7.68 -3.24 -0.73
N PHE A 123 -8.28 -3.85 0.29
CA PHE A 123 -9.15 -3.13 1.21
C PHE A 123 -8.40 -1.97 1.87
N SER A 124 -7.19 -2.26 2.38
CA SER A 124 -6.37 -1.26 3.07
C SER A 124 -5.92 -0.14 2.12
N LEU A 125 -5.62 -0.46 0.86
CA LEU A 125 -5.23 0.48 -0.19
C LEU A 125 -6.35 1.47 -0.52
N VAL A 126 -7.58 0.98 -0.67
CA VAL A 126 -8.77 1.80 -0.94
C VAL A 126 -9.05 2.72 0.25
N TRP A 127 -8.98 2.21 1.48
CA TRP A 127 -9.30 2.96 2.69
C TRP A 127 -8.16 3.85 3.22
N SER A 128 -6.99 3.83 2.58
CA SER A 128 -5.88 4.73 2.89
C SER A 128 -5.65 5.71 1.75
N ILE A 129 -4.99 5.29 0.68
CA ILE A 129 -4.64 6.12 -0.46
C ILE A 129 -5.90 6.57 -1.19
N GLY A 130 -6.83 5.64 -1.45
CA GLY A 130 -8.11 5.96 -2.11
C GLY A 130 -9.04 6.82 -1.27
N ALA A 131 -8.92 6.80 0.07
CA ALA A 131 -9.73 7.63 0.95
C ALA A 131 -9.23 9.08 1.05
N SER A 132 -7.97 9.34 0.67
CA SER A 132 -7.32 10.66 0.76
C SER A 132 -7.75 11.66 -0.32
N VAL A 133 -8.49 11.21 -1.33
CA VAL A 133 -8.99 12.04 -2.43
C VAL A 133 -10.44 12.49 -2.21
N ASP A 134 -10.85 13.50 -2.95
CA ASP A 134 -12.22 14.00 -2.96
C ASP A 134 -13.24 13.01 -3.58
N GLU A 135 -14.53 13.32 -3.48
CA GLU A 135 -15.61 12.43 -3.92
C GLU A 135 -15.52 12.09 -5.41
N GLU A 136 -15.23 13.07 -6.27
CA GLU A 136 -14.99 12.84 -7.70
C GLU A 136 -13.72 12.01 -7.95
N GLY A 137 -12.66 12.27 -7.18
CA GLY A 137 -11.42 11.51 -7.21
C GLY A 137 -11.59 10.06 -6.83
N ARG A 138 -12.51 9.71 -5.92
CA ARG A 138 -12.78 8.31 -5.52
C ARG A 138 -13.28 7.47 -6.68
N ALA A 139 -14.20 7.99 -7.48
CA ALA A 139 -14.71 7.29 -8.67
C ALA A 139 -13.60 7.07 -9.71
N LYS A 140 -12.74 8.08 -9.91
CA LYS A 140 -11.56 7.94 -10.79
C LYS A 140 -10.60 6.90 -10.23
N PHE A 141 -10.25 6.98 -8.95
CA PHE A 141 -9.34 6.06 -8.28
C PHE A 141 -9.83 4.61 -8.38
N ASP A 142 -11.11 4.34 -8.13
CA ASP A 142 -11.71 3.01 -8.32
C ASP A 142 -11.55 2.50 -9.76
N SER A 143 -11.86 3.34 -10.76
CA SER A 143 -11.67 2.99 -12.17
C SER A 143 -10.20 2.67 -12.49
N TYR A 144 -9.25 3.50 -12.05
CA TYR A 144 -7.83 3.27 -12.27
C TYR A 144 -7.34 2.00 -11.56
N LEU A 145 -7.75 1.77 -10.31
CA LEU A 145 -7.38 0.58 -9.55
C LEU A 145 -7.89 -0.70 -10.21
N ARG A 146 -9.15 -0.72 -10.65
CA ARG A 146 -9.72 -1.88 -11.38
C ARG A 146 -8.94 -2.17 -12.65
N ARG A 147 -8.62 -1.13 -13.44
CA ARG A 147 -7.83 -1.28 -14.66
C ARG A 147 -6.45 -1.86 -14.38
N LEU A 148 -5.77 -1.38 -13.33
CA LEU A 148 -4.49 -1.94 -12.87
C LEU A 148 -4.62 -3.42 -12.48
N MET A 149 -5.70 -3.81 -11.79
CA MET A 149 -5.96 -5.21 -11.43
C MET A 149 -6.17 -6.12 -12.66
N PHE A 150 -6.78 -5.59 -13.73
CA PHE A 150 -6.91 -6.30 -15.02
C PHE A 150 -5.67 -6.18 -15.91
N ASN A 151 -4.56 -5.63 -15.39
CA ASN A 151 -3.31 -5.40 -16.11
C ASN A 151 -3.47 -4.50 -17.35
N ASP A 152 -4.53 -3.67 -17.37
CA ASP A 152 -4.72 -2.59 -18.32
C ASP A 152 -4.12 -1.31 -17.74
N VAL A 153 -2.83 -1.09 -18.01
CA VAL A 153 -2.11 0.07 -17.49
C VAL A 153 -2.40 1.29 -18.40
N PRO A 154 -3.03 2.36 -17.88
CA PRO A 154 -3.20 3.59 -18.65
C PRO A 154 -1.85 4.21 -19.00
N GLU A 155 -1.72 4.77 -20.20
CA GLU A 155 -0.46 5.35 -20.71
C GLU A 155 0.16 6.34 -19.71
N GLU A 156 -0.66 7.17 -19.07
CA GLU A 156 -0.27 8.18 -18.07
C GLU A 156 0.47 7.60 -16.85
N LEU A 157 0.21 6.33 -16.50
CA LEU A 157 0.82 5.67 -15.35
C LEU A 157 2.07 4.85 -15.72
N THR A 158 2.33 4.65 -17.01
CA THR A 158 3.42 3.80 -17.51
C THR A 158 4.81 4.25 -17.04
N MET A 159 5.01 5.57 -16.88
CA MET A 159 6.27 6.15 -16.40
C MET A 159 6.51 5.89 -14.91
N TRP A 160 5.45 5.57 -14.16
CA TRP A 160 5.46 5.43 -12.71
C TRP A 160 5.38 3.97 -12.24
N MET A 161 5.29 3.04 -13.19
CA MET A 161 5.44 1.63 -12.90
C MET A 161 6.89 1.31 -12.56
N THR A 162 7.08 0.43 -11.58
CA THR A 162 8.41 -0.09 -11.22
C THR A 162 9.05 -0.77 -12.45
N PRO A 163 10.24 -0.33 -12.90
CA PRO A 163 10.94 -0.93 -14.03
C PRO A 163 11.21 -2.42 -13.75
N GLY A 164 10.79 -3.32 -14.66
CA GLY A 164 10.90 -4.78 -14.49
C GLY A 164 9.61 -5.49 -14.06
N LEU A 165 8.61 -4.75 -13.57
CA LEU A 165 7.24 -5.24 -13.33
C LEU A 165 6.27 -4.95 -14.49
N LYS A 166 6.77 -4.35 -15.59
CA LYS A 166 6.03 -4.25 -16.86
C LYS A 166 5.73 -5.66 -17.37
N GLY A 167 4.55 -6.18 -17.07
CA GLY A 167 4.10 -7.46 -17.63
C GLY A 167 4.66 -8.72 -16.97
N GLN A 168 5.07 -8.69 -15.70
CA GLN A 168 4.97 -9.92 -14.88
C GLN A 168 3.49 -10.04 -14.47
N GLY A 169 2.59 -10.52 -15.33
CA GLY A 169 2.66 -11.89 -15.81
C GLY A 169 2.33 -12.84 -14.66
N LYS A 170 1.15 -12.65 -14.04
CA LYS A 170 0.60 -13.39 -12.90
C LYS A 170 1.30 -13.09 -11.57
N ILE A 171 0.81 -12.08 -10.85
CA ILE A 171 0.40 -12.44 -9.48
C ILE A 171 -0.66 -13.51 -9.68
N LYS A 172 -0.40 -14.75 -9.24
CA LYS A 172 -1.43 -15.79 -9.19
C LYS A 172 -2.46 -15.43 -8.11
N CYS A 173 -3.02 -14.22 -8.12
CA CYS A 173 -4.36 -14.05 -7.61
C CYS A 173 -5.22 -14.88 -8.56
N LYS A 174 -5.66 -16.06 -8.12
CA LYS A 174 -6.71 -16.77 -8.84
C LYS A 174 -7.82 -15.73 -9.05
N PRO A 175 -8.34 -15.56 -10.28
CA PRO A 175 -9.45 -14.64 -10.50
C PRO A 175 -10.53 -14.95 -9.47
N PHE A 176 -11.05 -13.91 -8.81
CA PHE A 176 -12.18 -14.05 -7.91
C PHE A 176 -13.26 -14.83 -8.66
N PRO A 177 -13.80 -15.92 -8.11
CA PRO A 177 -14.70 -16.79 -8.86
C PRO A 177 -15.89 -15.96 -9.36
N SER A 178 -15.97 -15.77 -10.68
CA SER A 178 -17.16 -15.27 -11.34
C SER A 178 -18.25 -16.29 -11.06
N GLY A 179 -19.31 -15.89 -10.36
CA GLY A 179 -20.41 -16.74 -9.87
C GLY A 179 -21.28 -17.37 -10.96
N THR A 180 -20.67 -17.92 -12.00
CA THR A 180 -21.32 -18.64 -13.10
C THR A 180 -20.57 -19.95 -13.33
N GLU A 181 -20.64 -20.86 -12.36
CA GLU A 181 -20.47 -22.29 -12.58
C GLU A 181 -21.26 -23.02 -11.48
N GLU A 182 -22.11 -23.94 -11.93
CA GLU A 182 -23.17 -24.56 -11.15
C GLU A 182 -22.65 -25.59 -10.12
N ALA A 183 -23.10 -25.40 -8.87
CA ALA A 183 -23.33 -26.39 -7.78
C ALA A 183 -22.14 -27.01 -7.00
N PRO A 184 -22.34 -27.59 -5.78
CA PRO A 184 -23.51 -27.53 -4.89
C PRO A 184 -23.20 -26.96 -3.47
N GLU A 185 -24.26 -26.48 -2.81
CA GLU A 185 -24.52 -26.40 -1.35
C GLU A 185 -23.33 -26.16 -0.38
N THR A 186 -23.21 -24.94 0.14
CA THR A 186 -23.54 -24.56 1.54
C THR A 186 -22.92 -23.18 1.83
N VAL A 187 -23.66 -22.10 1.59
CA VAL A 187 -23.34 -20.79 2.18
C VAL A 187 -24.66 -20.14 2.58
N ASN A 188 -25.17 -20.55 3.73
CA ASN A 188 -26.01 -19.73 4.59
C ASN A 188 -25.37 -19.75 5.97
N ASP A 189 -25.52 -18.62 6.66
CA ASP A 189 -25.09 -18.32 8.03
C ASP A 189 -23.68 -17.77 8.16
N PHE A 190 -23.57 -16.43 8.10
CA PHE A 190 -23.06 -15.66 9.24
C PHE A 190 -23.82 -14.31 9.29
N CYS A 191 -24.63 -14.17 10.33
CA CYS A 191 -25.15 -12.90 10.86
C CYS A 191 -24.01 -11.97 11.27
#